data_AF-B1BZL3-F1
#
_entry.id   AF-B1BZL3-F1
#
_cell.length_a   1.000
_cell.length_b   1.000
_cell.length_c   1.000
_cell.angle_alpha   90.00
_cell.angle_beta   90.00
_cell.angle_gamma   90.00
#
_symmetry.space_group_name_H-M   'P 1'
#
loop_
_entity.id
_entity.type
_entity.pdbx_description
1 polymer ?
#
loop_
_entity_poly.entity_id
_entity_poly.type
_entity_poly.pdbx_seq_one_letter_code
_entity_poly.pdbx_strand_id
1 'polypeptide(L)'
;MNNTLKMTYCGIFTALIAIGAFIQIPLPYMDYFTLQFLFVLLSGILLGSKLGGLAVLIYVLIGLIGIPIFASGGGIGYIFKASFGYLIGFIACAYFTGLICEKVALTDLKKYALAVFCGLLATYIIGLSYKYFILNYISNF
;
A
#
# COMPACT_ATOMS: atom_id res chain seq x y z
N MET A 1 2.89 1.57 -24.33
CA MET A 1 1.64 1.98 -23.66
C MET A 1 1.47 3.49 -23.82
N ASN A 2 0.36 3.94 -24.42
CA ASN A 2 0.06 5.36 -24.58
C ASN A 2 -0.11 6.03 -23.21
N ASN A 3 0.19 7.33 -23.12
CA ASN A 3 0.14 8.05 -21.86
C ASN A 3 -1.26 8.04 -21.23
N THR A 4 -2.31 8.12 -22.04
CA THR A 4 -3.70 8.02 -21.58
C THR A 4 -3.99 6.68 -20.88
N LEU A 5 -3.53 5.56 -21.45
CA LEU A 5 -3.73 4.24 -20.86
C LEU A 5 -3.03 4.10 -19.50
N LYS A 6 -1.82 4.67 -19.36
CA LYS A 6 -1.10 4.70 -18.08
C LYS A 6 -1.89 5.42 -16.99
N MET A 7 -2.47 6.57 -17.34
CA MET A 7 -3.29 7.34 -16.41
C MET A 7 -4.56 6.58 -16.02
N THR A 8 -5.24 5.95 -16.99
CA THR A 8 -6.44 5.15 -16.73
C THR A 8 -6.14 3.97 -15.82
N TYR A 9 -5.08 3.19 -16.09
CA TYR A 9 -4.72 2.06 -15.23
C TYR A 9 -4.34 2.52 -13.82
N CYS A 10 -3.61 3.63 -13.69
CA CYS A 10 -3.27 4.19 -12.39
C CYS A 10 -4.53 4.58 -11.60
N GLY A 11 -5.50 5.23 -12.24
CA GLY A 11 -6.79 5.55 -11.64
C GLY A 11 -7.61 4.32 -11.24
N ILE A 12 -7.67 3.30 -12.09
CA ILE A 12 -8.35 2.03 -11.79
C ILE A 12 -7.74 1.37 -10.57
N PHE A 13 -6.41 1.25 -10.49
CA PHE A 13 -5.75 0.66 -9.33
C PHE A 13 -5.94 1.48 -8.06
N THR A 14 -5.90 2.81 -8.15
CA THR A 14 -6.23 3.70 -7.04
C THR A 14 -7.63 3.42 -6.50
N ALA A 15 -8.62 3.29 -7.39
CA ALA A 15 -10.00 2.97 -7.03
C ALA A 15 -10.14 1.56 -6.42
N LEU A 16 -9.46 0.57 -6.99
CA LEU A 16 -9.46 -0.81 -6.47
C LEU A 16 -8.84 -0.88 -5.07
N ILE A 17 -7.74 -0.17 -4.83
CA ILE A 17 -7.11 -0.05 -3.51
C ILE A 17 -8.10 0.57 -2.52
N ALA A 18 -8.79 1.66 -2.91
CA ALA A 18 -9.80 2.29 -2.08
C ALA A 18 -10.97 1.36 -1.74
N ILE A 19 -11.51 0.63 -2.71
CA ILE A 19 -12.58 -0.35 -2.47
C ILE A 19 -12.08 -1.48 -1.56
N GLY A 20 -10.87 -1.97 -1.80
CA GLY A 20 -10.23 -3.00 -0.99
C GLY A 20 -9.99 -2.60 0.47
N ALA A 21 -9.92 -1.29 0.77
CA ALA A 21 -9.79 -0.78 2.12
C ALA A 21 -11.07 -1.01 2.96
N PHE A 22 -12.24 -1.06 2.33
CA PHE A 22 -13.51 -1.34 3.01
C PHE A 22 -13.72 -2.83 3.29
N ILE A 23 -13.09 -3.70 2.52
CA ILE A 23 -13.13 -5.15 2.73
C ILE A 23 -12.08 -5.49 3.79
N GLN A 24 -12.48 -5.37 5.05
CA GLN A 24 -11.62 -5.59 6.20
C GLN A 24 -12.11 -6.70 7.11
N ILE A 25 -11.19 -7.54 7.56
CA ILE A 25 -11.41 -8.57 8.57
C ILE A 25 -10.87 -8.02 9.89
N PRO A 26 -11.72 -7.85 10.92
CA PRO A 26 -11.28 -7.36 12.21
C PRO A 26 -10.36 -8.40 12.87
N LEU A 27 -9.20 -7.95 13.34
CA LEU A 27 -8.25 -8.76 14.09
C LEU A 27 -8.29 -8.39 15.59
N PRO A 28 -7.77 -9.28 16.46
CA PRO A 28 -7.49 -8.93 17.85
C PRO A 28 -6.58 -7.68 17.93
N TYR A 29 -6.66 -6.94 19.04
CA TYR A 29 -5.86 -5.72 19.29
C TYR A 29 -6.21 -4.48 18.43
N MET A 30 -7.46 -4.35 17.97
CA MET A 30 -7.93 -3.20 17.19
C MET A 30 -7.18 -2.99 15.86
N ASP A 31 -6.59 -4.07 15.32
CA ASP A 31 -5.98 -4.07 14.00
C ASP A 31 -6.99 -4.61 12.96
N TYR A 32 -6.79 -4.26 11.70
CA TYR A 32 -7.64 -4.69 10.59
C TYR A 32 -6.78 -5.25 9.46
N PHE A 33 -7.13 -6.43 8.95
CA PHE A 33 -6.55 -6.95 7.71
C PHE A 33 -7.46 -6.59 6.54
N THR A 34 -6.93 -5.85 5.57
CA THR A 34 -7.73 -5.33 4.44
C THR A 34 -7.34 -6.01 3.14
N LEU A 35 -8.31 -6.15 2.23
CA LEU A 35 -8.05 -6.62 0.86
C LEU A 35 -7.23 -5.61 0.04
N GLN A 36 -7.16 -4.36 0.52
CA GLN A 36 -6.34 -3.30 -0.05
C GLN A 36 -4.90 -3.74 -0.38
N PHE A 37 -4.27 -4.50 0.52
CA PHE A 37 -2.89 -4.95 0.34
C PHE A 37 -2.71 -5.82 -0.93
N LEU A 38 -3.72 -6.61 -1.29
CA LEU A 38 -3.72 -7.41 -2.51
C LEU A 38 -3.63 -6.50 -3.75
N PHE A 39 -4.43 -5.43 -3.78
CA PHE A 39 -4.43 -4.49 -4.91
C PHE A 39 -3.15 -3.66 -4.98
N VAL A 40 -2.53 -3.35 -3.85
CA VAL A 40 -1.20 -2.72 -3.78
C VAL A 40 -0.16 -3.62 -4.46
N LEU A 41 -0.12 -4.91 -4.11
CA LEU A 41 0.79 -5.88 -4.73
C LEU A 41 0.54 -6.02 -6.24
N LEU A 42 -0.73 -6.16 -6.64
CA LEU A 42 -1.10 -6.25 -8.05
C LEU A 42 -0.72 -4.98 -8.82
N SER A 43 -0.84 -3.80 -8.21
CA SER A 43 -0.44 -2.55 -8.84
C SER A 43 1.06 -2.53 -9.18
N GLY A 44 1.92 -3.01 -8.27
CA GLY A 44 3.36 -3.13 -8.53
C GLY A 44 3.67 -4.16 -9.61
N ILE A 45 3.05 -5.34 -9.54
CA ILE A 45 3.29 -6.43 -10.49
C ILE A 45 2.84 -6.07 -11.91
N LEU A 46 1.67 -5.42 -12.06
CA LEU A 46 1.04 -5.19 -13.36
C LEU A 46 1.42 -3.84 -13.99
N LEU A 47 1.58 -2.78 -13.19
CA LEU A 47 1.91 -1.44 -13.70
C LEU A 47 3.43 -1.17 -13.65
N GLY A 48 4.18 -1.97 -12.91
CA GLY A 48 5.60 -1.78 -12.69
C GLY A 48 5.90 -0.85 -11.50
N SER A 49 7.19 -0.62 -11.26
CA SER A 49 7.71 0.06 -10.06
C SER A 49 7.19 1.49 -9.93
N LYS A 50 7.29 2.26 -11.02
CA LYS A 50 6.93 3.69 -11.04
C LYS A 50 5.42 3.91 -10.99
N LEU A 51 4.68 3.27 -11.88
CA LEU A 51 3.23 3.51 -12.01
C LEU A 51 2.44 2.84 -10.88
N GLY A 52 2.86 1.66 -10.40
CA GLY A 52 2.27 1.02 -9.23
C GLY A 52 2.46 1.86 -7.96
N GLY A 53 3.70 2.29 -7.70
CA GLY A 53 4.00 3.20 -6.59
C GLY A 53 3.21 4.52 -6.68
N LEU A 54 3.05 5.08 -7.88
CA LEU A 54 2.29 6.30 -8.11
C LEU A 54 0.78 6.11 -7.85
N ALA A 55 0.20 4.96 -8.23
CA ALA A 55 -1.21 4.65 -7.93
C ALA A 55 -1.45 4.59 -6.41
N VAL A 56 -0.56 3.93 -5.67
CA VAL A 56 -0.67 3.85 -4.21
C VAL A 56 -0.44 5.21 -3.56
N LEU A 57 0.50 6.00 -4.06
CA LEU A 57 0.74 7.35 -3.58
C LEU A 57 -0.49 8.24 -3.77
N ILE A 58 -1.14 8.19 -4.94
CA ILE A 58 -2.37 8.95 -5.21
C ILE A 58 -3.46 8.52 -4.22
N TYR A 59 -3.64 7.22 -3.98
CA TYR A 59 -4.59 6.72 -2.98
C TYR A 59 -4.33 7.33 -1.59
N VAL A 60 -3.07 7.35 -1.14
CA VAL A 60 -2.71 7.95 0.16
C VAL A 60 -3.00 9.46 0.18
N LEU A 61 -2.66 10.19 -0.88
CA LEU A 61 -2.91 11.64 -0.97
C LEU A 61 -4.41 11.96 -0.93
N ILE A 62 -5.24 11.22 -1.68
CA ILE A 62 -6.69 11.40 -1.68
C ILE A 62 -7.26 11.19 -0.27
N GLY A 63 -6.81 10.16 0.45
CA GLY A 63 -7.28 9.89 1.80
C GLY A 63 -6.83 10.95 2.80
N LEU A 64 -5.62 11.49 2.65
CA LEU A 64 -5.12 12.58 3.50
C LEU A 64 -5.84 13.90 3.29
N ILE A 65 -6.31 14.20 2.07
CA ILE A 65 -7.11 15.42 1.78
C ILE A 65 -8.45 15.43 2.55
N GLY A 66 -8.89 14.29 3.10
CA GLY A 66 -10.11 14.22 3.92
C GLY A 66 -11.15 13.26 3.39
N ILE A 67 -10.92 12.64 2.24
CA ILE A 67 -11.87 11.67 1.68
C ILE A 67 -11.78 10.38 2.51
N PRO A 68 -12.90 9.86 3.02
CA PRO A 68 -12.91 8.70 3.92
C PRO A 68 -12.75 7.37 3.17
N ILE A 69 -11.60 7.20 2.51
CA ILE A 69 -11.23 6.01 1.73
C ILE A 69 -10.24 5.09 2.46
N PHE A 70 -9.79 5.47 3.66
CA PHE A 70 -9.02 4.59 4.51
C PHE A 70 -9.95 3.69 5.32
N ALA A 71 -9.45 2.52 5.71
CA ALA A 71 -10.20 1.50 6.46
C ALA A 71 -10.86 2.01 7.76
N SER A 72 -10.34 3.11 8.32
CA SER A 72 -10.86 3.74 9.55
C SER A 72 -11.06 5.25 9.38
N GLY A 73 -11.63 5.68 8.25
CA GLY A 73 -12.00 7.06 7.96
C GLY A 73 -11.09 7.73 6.93
N GLY A 74 -10.69 8.97 7.19
CA GLY A 74 -9.82 9.76 6.31
C GLY A 74 -9.34 11.05 7.00
N GLY A 75 -8.52 11.83 6.30
CA GLY A 75 -8.04 13.15 6.74
C GLY A 75 -6.61 13.18 7.27
N ILE A 76 -6.09 14.40 7.41
CA ILE A 76 -4.70 14.69 7.79
C ILE A 76 -4.38 14.12 9.18
N GLY A 77 -5.36 14.11 10.10
CA GLY A 77 -5.22 13.53 11.43
C GLY A 77 -4.93 12.03 11.43
N TYR A 78 -5.18 11.34 10.31
CA TYR A 78 -4.87 9.91 10.16
C TYR A 78 -3.36 9.63 10.28
N ILE A 79 -2.50 10.62 10.01
CA ILE A 79 -1.04 10.50 10.18
C ILE A 79 -0.68 10.09 11.63
N PHE A 80 -1.43 10.55 12.63
CA PHE A 80 -1.18 10.21 14.03
C PHE A 80 -1.67 8.81 14.43
N LYS A 81 -2.32 8.06 13.52
CA LYS A 81 -2.71 6.67 13.78
C LYS A 81 -1.53 5.73 13.52
N ALA A 82 -1.35 4.76 14.40
CA ALA A 82 -0.37 3.69 14.24
C ALA A 82 -0.50 2.95 12.88
N SER A 83 -1.73 2.78 12.40
CA SER A 83 -2.03 2.11 11.13
C SER A 83 -1.54 2.88 9.89
N PHE A 84 -1.26 4.19 9.99
CA PHE A 84 -0.78 5.00 8.87
C PHE A 84 0.59 4.54 8.34
N GLY A 85 1.43 3.99 9.21
CA GLY A 85 2.73 3.43 8.83
C GLY A 85 2.63 2.37 7.73
N TYR A 86 1.56 1.57 7.73
CA TYR A 86 1.34 0.55 6.71
C TYR A 86 1.00 1.17 5.34
N LEU A 87 0.35 2.34 5.30
CA LEU A 87 0.10 3.06 4.05
C LEU A 87 1.40 3.56 3.40
N ILE A 88 2.34 4.05 4.22
CA ILE A 88 3.69 4.41 3.74
C ILE A 88 4.41 3.14 3.25
N GLY A 89 4.30 2.05 4.02
CA GLY A 89 4.80 0.74 3.64
C GLY A 89 4.24 0.23 2.32
N PHE A 90 2.96 0.49 2.02
CA PHE A 90 2.32 0.10 0.76
C PHE A 90 2.91 0.81 -0.46
N ILE A 91 3.32 2.08 -0.33
CA ILE A 91 4.00 2.80 -1.43
C ILE A 91 5.32 2.09 -1.75
N ALA A 92 6.11 1.77 -0.71
CA ALA A 92 7.35 1.01 -0.88
C ALA A 92 7.09 -0.39 -1.43
N CYS A 93 6.03 -1.06 -0.97
CA CYS A 93 5.61 -2.37 -1.43
C CYS A 93 5.39 -2.40 -2.95
N ALA A 94 4.54 -1.51 -3.47
CA ALA A 94 4.24 -1.43 -4.90
C ALA A 94 5.50 -1.11 -5.73
N TYR A 95 6.38 -0.25 -5.19
CA TYR A 95 7.64 0.08 -5.85
C TYR A 95 8.59 -1.13 -5.92
N PHE A 96 8.86 -1.81 -4.80
CA PHE A 96 9.78 -2.94 -4.75
C PHE A 96 9.26 -4.16 -5.52
N THR A 97 7.97 -4.47 -5.37
CA THR A 97 7.33 -5.56 -6.13
C THR A 97 7.43 -5.33 -7.63
N GLY A 98 7.12 -4.11 -8.10
CA GLY A 98 7.29 -3.76 -9.51
C GLY A 98 8.74 -3.77 -9.97
N LEU A 99 9.68 -3.29 -9.14
CA LEU A 99 11.11 -3.23 -9.50
C LEU A 99 11.69 -4.63 -9.67
N ILE A 100 11.32 -5.56 -8.80
CA ILE A 100 11.71 -6.97 -8.90
C ILE A 100 11.10 -7.60 -10.15
N CYS A 101 9.82 -7.34 -10.42
CA CYS A 101 9.17 -7.85 -11.63
C CYS A 101 9.81 -7.31 -12.93
N GLU A 102 10.32 -6.08 -12.93
CA GLU A 102 11.00 -5.45 -14.07
C GLU A 102 12.44 -5.94 -14.26
N LYS A 103 13.20 -6.14 -13.18
CA LYS A 103 14.66 -6.32 -13.24
C LYS A 103 15.14 -7.76 -13.07
N VAL A 104 14.33 -8.63 -12.45
CA VAL A 104 14.78 -9.98 -12.08
C VAL A 104 14.43 -10.98 -13.19
N ALA A 105 15.46 -11.57 -13.78
CA ALA A 105 15.34 -12.66 -14.76
C ALA A 105 15.21 -14.01 -14.04
N LEU A 106 14.02 -14.28 -13.49
CA LEU A 106 13.64 -15.58 -12.92
C LEU A 106 12.43 -16.15 -13.68
N THR A 107 12.11 -17.43 -13.44
CA THR A 107 10.83 -18.00 -13.88
C THR A 107 9.66 -17.24 -13.26
N ASP A 108 8.56 -17.11 -14.00
CA ASP A 108 7.45 -16.23 -13.62
C ASP A 108 6.95 -16.46 -12.20
N LEU A 109 6.76 -17.73 -11.79
CA LEU A 109 6.33 -18.07 -10.43
C LEU A 109 7.33 -17.65 -9.34
N LYS A 110 8.62 -17.93 -9.53
CA LYS A 110 9.66 -17.56 -8.53
C LYS A 110 9.83 -16.04 -8.46
N LYS A 111 9.71 -15.36 -9.60
CA LYS A 111 9.78 -13.90 -9.68
C LYS A 111 8.64 -13.25 -8.90
N TYR A 112 7.40 -13.69 -9.12
CA TYR A 112 6.25 -13.15 -8.40
C TYR A 112 6.30 -13.48 -6.90
N ALA A 113 6.69 -14.69 -6.53
CA ALA A 113 6.86 -15.05 -5.13
C ALA A 113 7.90 -14.17 -4.42
N LEU A 114 9.06 -13.93 -5.06
CA LEU A 114 10.11 -13.07 -4.52
C LEU A 114 9.66 -11.61 -4.45
N ALA A 115 9.00 -11.11 -5.49
CA ALA A 115 8.45 -9.75 -5.51
C ALA A 115 7.46 -9.53 -4.35
N VAL A 116 6.48 -10.42 -4.19
CA VAL A 116 5.48 -10.34 -3.11
C VAL A 116 6.15 -10.43 -1.75
N PHE A 117 7.10 -11.36 -1.57
CA PHE A 117 7.81 -11.52 -0.30
C PHE A 117 8.59 -10.25 0.09
N CYS A 118 9.34 -9.66 -0.85
CA CYS A 118 10.05 -8.42 -0.63
C CYS A 118 9.12 -7.24 -0.36
N GLY A 119 8.00 -7.13 -1.08
CA GLY A 119 6.99 -6.10 -0.84
C GLY A 119 6.35 -6.21 0.53
N LEU A 120 6.05 -7.44 0.96
CA LEU A 120 5.54 -7.74 2.29
C LEU A 120 6.54 -7.35 3.37
N LEU A 121 7.81 -7.75 3.24
CA LEU A 121 8.87 -7.34 4.17
C LEU A 121 8.99 -5.81 4.25
N ALA A 122 9.03 -5.11 3.13
CA ALA A 122 9.10 -3.65 3.10
C ALA A 122 7.92 -3.01 3.84
N THR A 123 6.71 -3.54 3.61
CA THR A 123 5.48 -3.06 4.27
C THR A 123 5.56 -3.23 5.77
N TYR A 124 5.91 -4.42 6.25
CA TYR A 124 5.94 -4.71 7.68
C TYR A 124 7.09 -4.01 8.39
N ILE A 125 8.26 -3.88 7.77
CA ILE A 125 9.38 -3.14 8.37
C ILE A 125 8.96 -1.67 8.59
N ILE A 126 8.46 -1.00 7.54
CA ILE A 126 8.05 0.40 7.64
C ILE A 126 6.85 0.56 8.57
N GLY A 127 5.83 -0.29 8.42
CA GLY A 127 4.59 -0.24 9.19
C GLY A 127 4.82 -0.49 10.68
N LEU A 128 5.59 -1.51 11.03
CA LEU A 128 5.91 -1.83 12.43
C LEU A 128 6.82 -0.78 13.06
N SER A 129 7.84 -0.29 12.34
CA SER A 129 8.69 0.80 12.85
C SER A 129 7.88 2.05 13.15
N TYR A 130 6.95 2.41 12.27
CA TYR A 130 6.06 3.56 12.49
C TYR A 130 5.08 3.33 13.64
N LYS A 131 4.45 2.15 13.70
CA LYS A 131 3.53 1.75 14.78
C LYS A 131 4.24 1.80 16.13
N TYR A 132 5.47 1.28 16.22
CA TYR A 132 6.29 1.34 17.41
C TYR A 132 6.58 2.79 17.83
N PHE A 133 6.95 3.65 16.88
CA PHE A 133 7.21 5.06 17.17
C PHE A 133 5.97 5.79 17.69
N ILE A 134 4.82 5.64 17.04
CA ILE A 134 3.57 6.27 17.50
C ILE A 134 3.15 5.74 18.88
N LEU A 135 3.19 4.43 19.10
CA LEU A 135 2.77 3.87 20.38
C LEU A 135 3.70 4.28 21.53
N ASN A 136 5.00 4.41 21.27
CA ASN A 136 5.96 4.75 22.31
C ASN A 136 6.00 6.26 22.62
N TYR A 137 5.80 7.14 21.64
CA TYR A 137 5.98 8.58 21.82
C TYR A 137 4.66 9.37 21.92
N ILE A 138 3.55 8.86 21.38
CA ILE A 138 2.28 9.60 21.31
C ILE A 138 1.24 9.04 22.28
N SER A 139 1.15 7.71 22.45
CA SER A 139 0.16 7.10 23.36
C SER A 139 0.65 6.83 24.79
N ASN A 140 1.86 7.25 25.16
CA ASN A 140 2.35 7.24 26.55
C ASN A 140 1.96 8.55 27.30
N PHE A 141 0.74 9.03 27.08
CA PHE A 141 0.08 10.06 27.91
C PHE A 141 -1.18 9.48 28.54
#